data_AF-A0A836UAJ0-F1
#
_entry.id   AF-A0A836UAJ0-F1
#
_cell.length_a   1.000
_cell.length_b   1.000
_cell.length_c   1.000
_cell.angle_alpha   90.00
_cell.angle_beta   90.00
_cell.angle_gamma   90.00
#
_symmetry.space_group_name_H-M   'P 1'
#
loop_
_entity.id
_entity.type
_entity.pdbx_description
1 polymer ?
#
loop_
_entity_poly.entity_id
_entity_poly.type
_entity_poly.pdbx_seq_one_letter_code
_entity_poly.pdbx_strand_id
1 'polypeptide(L)'
;MNLEAALMQLPEQEQPSNEGDWLVQPVDGQARISQATGASAPGLVLSNGLIRRVLRLAPDAATVAFDNLTTDASILRAVSPEARLTLDGQAFDVGGLLGQPEFSYLRPEWLQDMTA
;
A
#
# COMPACT_ATOMS: atom_id res chain seq x y z
N MET A 1 -3.01 -19.87 9.45
CA MET A 1 -1.81 -19.21 8.89
C MET A 1 -1.52 -18.02 9.79
N ASN A 2 -0.32 -17.92 10.38
CA ASN A 2 0.03 -16.79 11.27
C ASN A 2 0.60 -15.66 10.41
N LEU A 3 -0.18 -14.58 10.25
CA LEU A 3 0.19 -13.43 9.41
C LEU A 3 1.41 -12.68 9.96
N GLU A 4 1.53 -12.55 11.28
CA GLU A 4 2.68 -11.90 11.92
C GLU A 4 3.98 -12.68 11.65
N ALA A 5 3.92 -14.01 11.78
CA ALA A 5 5.07 -14.86 11.50
C ALA A 5 5.50 -14.84 10.02
N ALA A 6 4.56 -14.63 9.10
CA ALA A 6 4.86 -14.45 7.68
C ALA A 6 5.48 -13.06 7.40
N LEU A 7 4.98 -12.01 8.05
CA LEU A 7 5.52 -10.65 7.92
C LEU A 7 6.96 -10.54 8.44
N MET A 8 7.29 -11.23 9.54
CA MET A 8 8.65 -11.24 10.10
C MET A 8 9.69 -11.93 9.20
N GLN A 9 9.27 -12.69 8.20
CA GLN A 9 10.17 -13.35 7.24
C GLN A 9 10.49 -12.46 6.03
N LEU A 10 9.73 -11.38 5.83
CA LEU A 10 9.99 -10.44 4.75
C LEU A 10 11.19 -9.54 5.11
N PRO A 11 11.99 -9.13 4.12
CA PRO A 11 13.02 -8.15 4.37
C PRO A 11 12.38 -6.83 4.86
N GLU A 12 13.13 -6.06 5.63
CA GLU A 12 12.77 -4.67 5.91
C GLU A 12 12.71 -3.85 4.61
N GLN A 13 12.07 -2.68 4.66
CA GLN A 13 11.82 -1.85 3.49
C GLN A 13 13.12 -1.45 2.77
N GLU A 14 13.44 -2.18 1.70
CA GLU A 14 14.44 -1.79 0.71
C GLU A 14 13.75 -1.08 -0.45
N GLN A 15 14.24 0.10 -0.82
CA GLN A 15 13.84 0.75 -2.07
C GLN A 15 14.74 0.25 -3.19
N PRO A 16 14.27 -0.62 -4.11
CA PRO A 16 15.01 -0.89 -5.32
C PRO A 16 15.21 0.43 -6.07
N SER A 17 16.44 0.77 -6.41
CA SER A 17 16.75 1.91 -7.28
C SER A 17 16.73 1.45 -8.74
N ASN A 18 16.10 2.24 -9.60
CA ASN A 18 16.25 2.08 -11.04
C ASN A 18 17.14 3.22 -11.54
N GLU A 19 18.41 2.91 -11.84
CA GLU A 19 19.40 3.88 -12.31
C GLU A 19 19.26 4.06 -13.84
N GLY A 20 18.15 4.66 -14.28
CA GLY A 20 17.91 4.90 -15.70
C GLY A 20 16.56 5.56 -15.99
N ASP A 21 16.46 6.17 -17.17
CA ASP A 21 15.18 6.64 -17.69
C ASP A 21 14.39 5.47 -18.23
N TRP A 22 13.38 5.02 -17.48
CA TRP A 22 12.51 3.91 -17.82
C TRP A 22 11.65 4.15 -19.08
N LEU A 23 11.51 5.39 -19.55
CA LEU A 23 10.84 5.67 -20.82
C LEU A 23 11.71 5.30 -22.03
N VAL A 24 13.02 5.23 -21.84
CA VAL A 24 14.01 5.00 -22.91
C VAL A 24 14.71 3.65 -22.74
N GLN A 25 14.88 3.19 -21.49
CA GLN A 25 15.59 1.97 -21.13
C GLN A 25 14.63 0.94 -20.51
N PRO A 26 14.85 -0.36 -20.76
CA PRO A 26 14.08 -1.40 -20.09
C PRO A 26 14.30 -1.37 -18.58
N VAL A 27 13.26 -1.74 -17.83
CA VAL A 27 13.31 -1.84 -16.37
C VAL A 27 13.69 -3.28 -16.01
N ASP A 28 14.96 -3.50 -15.68
CA ASP A 28 15.47 -4.83 -15.33
C ASP A 28 15.30 -5.16 -13.83
N GLY A 29 14.88 -4.18 -13.02
CA GLY A 29 14.60 -4.33 -11.60
C GLY A 29 13.38 -5.22 -11.33
N GLN A 30 13.57 -6.31 -10.59
CA GLN A 30 12.47 -7.18 -10.17
C GLN A 30 11.64 -6.53 -9.06
N ALA A 31 10.31 -6.65 -9.15
CA ALA A 31 9.41 -6.23 -8.09
C ALA A 31 9.63 -7.03 -6.80
N ARG A 32 9.58 -6.35 -5.66
CA ARG A 32 9.83 -6.90 -4.32
C ARG A 32 8.67 -6.64 -3.37
N ILE A 33 8.56 -7.52 -2.39
CA ILE A 33 7.67 -7.39 -1.24
C ILE A 33 8.55 -7.30 0.01
N SER A 34 8.30 -6.30 0.84
CA SER A 34 9.01 -6.09 2.11
C SER A 34 8.01 -5.74 3.22
N GLN A 35 8.44 -5.84 4.47
CA GLN A 35 7.62 -5.44 5.61
C GLN A 35 7.49 -3.91 5.67
N ALA A 36 6.28 -3.41 5.96
CA ALA A 36 6.08 -1.99 6.25
C ALA A 36 6.47 -1.67 7.71
N THR A 37 7.04 -0.48 7.92
CA THR A 37 7.49 0.01 9.23
C THR A 37 6.72 1.28 9.63
N GLY A 38 6.84 1.69 10.90
CA GLY A 38 6.26 2.94 11.41
C GLY A 38 4.72 2.96 11.37
N ALA A 39 4.12 4.10 11.01
CA ALA A 39 2.67 4.30 11.00
C ALA A 39 1.90 3.39 10.03
N SER A 40 2.61 2.74 9.09
CA SER A 40 2.03 1.78 8.15
C SER A 40 2.09 0.32 8.63
N ALA A 41 2.71 0.05 9.79
CA ALA A 41 2.79 -1.29 10.36
C ALA A 41 1.52 -1.64 11.16
N PRO A 42 1.09 -2.92 11.17
CA PRO A 42 1.61 -4.01 10.34
C PRO A 42 1.10 -3.91 8.90
N GLY A 43 2.02 -4.00 7.93
CA GLY A 43 1.71 -3.84 6.51
C GLY A 43 2.77 -4.44 5.58
N LEU A 44 2.47 -4.39 4.29
CA LEU A 44 3.31 -4.85 3.18
C LEU A 44 3.67 -3.67 2.30
N VAL A 45 4.92 -3.61 1.87
CA VAL A 45 5.36 -2.69 0.84
C VAL A 45 5.61 -3.50 -0.43
N LEU A 46 5.02 -3.07 -1.54
CA LEU A 46 5.29 -3.57 -2.87
C LEU A 46 6.02 -2.47 -3.64
N SER A 47 7.17 -2.79 -4.23
CA SER A 47 7.92 -1.82 -5.01
C SER A 47 8.63 -2.48 -6.19
N ASN A 48 8.67 -1.79 -7.33
CA ASN A 48 9.50 -2.15 -8.48
C ASN A 48 10.59 -1.10 -8.78
N GLY A 49 10.76 -0.11 -7.89
CA GLY A 49 11.74 0.96 -8.04
C GLY A 49 11.28 2.17 -8.86
N LEU A 50 10.12 2.06 -9.51
CA LEU A 50 9.43 3.20 -10.14
C LEU A 50 8.21 3.64 -9.33
N ILE A 51 7.49 2.68 -8.78
CA ILE A 51 6.32 2.91 -7.94
C ILE A 51 6.43 2.10 -6.66
N ARG A 52 5.88 2.66 -5.58
CA ARG A 52 5.75 2.01 -4.28
C ARG A 52 4.29 2.00 -3.87
N ARG A 53 3.80 0.85 -3.42
CA ARG A 53 2.47 0.71 -2.81
C ARG A 53 2.61 0.14 -1.41
N VAL A 54 1.87 0.67 -0.46
CA VAL A 54 1.83 0.14 0.90
C VAL A 54 0.42 -0.34 1.21
N LEU A 55 0.32 -1.60 1.64
CA LEU A 55 -0.90 -2.22 2.11
C LEU A 55 -0.82 -2.35 3.63
N ARG A 56 -1.74 -1.71 4.35
CA ARG A 56 -1.99 -2.03 5.75
C ARG A 56 -2.83 -3.31 5.82
N LEU A 57 -2.64 -4.12 6.86
CA LEU A 57 -3.31 -5.43 7.01
C LEU A 57 -4.32 -5.50 8.16
N ALA A 58 -4.39 -4.47 8.99
CA ALA A 58 -5.34 -4.37 10.09
C ALA A 58 -5.72 -2.89 10.32
N PRO A 59 -6.97 -2.54 10.65
CA PRO A 59 -8.09 -3.44 10.94
C PRO A 59 -8.66 -4.18 9.71
N ASP A 60 -8.39 -3.70 8.50
CA ASP A 60 -8.67 -4.39 7.24
C ASP A 60 -7.52 -4.16 6.24
N ALA A 61 -7.53 -4.90 5.13
CA ALA A 61 -6.55 -4.76 4.06
C ALA A 61 -6.82 -3.48 3.25
N ALA A 62 -5.88 -2.53 3.25
CA ALA A 62 -6.08 -1.25 2.57
C ALA A 62 -4.80 -0.65 2.02
N THR A 63 -4.88 -0.07 0.84
CA THR A 63 -3.81 0.77 0.29
C THR A 63 -3.74 2.08 1.04
N VAL A 64 -2.62 2.31 1.70
CA VAL A 64 -2.37 3.50 2.55
C VAL A 64 -1.23 4.38 2.03
N ALA A 65 -0.53 3.93 1.00
CA ALA A 65 0.35 4.79 0.20
C ALA A 65 0.47 4.24 -1.23
N PHE A 66 0.55 5.16 -2.19
CA PHE A 66 0.89 4.86 -3.57
C PHE A 66 1.74 6.01 -4.10
N ASP A 67 3.04 5.76 -4.27
CA ASP A 67 4.05 6.78 -4.52
C ASP A 67 4.74 6.54 -5.86
N ASN A 68 4.93 7.61 -6.63
CA ASN A 68 5.83 7.64 -7.78
C ASN A 68 7.23 7.93 -7.27
N LEU A 69 8.12 6.94 -7.33
CA LEU A 69 9.50 7.05 -6.87
C LEU A 69 10.40 7.80 -7.86
N THR A 70 9.97 8.00 -9.10
CA THR A 70 10.70 8.81 -10.09
C THR A 70 10.51 10.31 -9.84
N THR A 71 9.37 10.72 -9.27
CA THR A 71 9.03 12.13 -9.04
C THR A 71 8.80 12.48 -7.58
N ASP A 72 9.00 11.53 -6.66
CA ASP A 72 8.66 11.63 -5.23
C ASP A 72 7.22 12.08 -4.94
N ALA A 73 6.30 11.83 -5.87
CA ALA A 73 4.92 12.28 -5.75
C ALA A 73 4.07 11.21 -5.06
N SER A 74 3.33 11.60 -4.02
CA SER A 74 2.27 10.74 -3.47
C SER A 74 1.01 10.87 -4.33
N ILE A 75 0.57 9.74 -4.88
CA ILE A 75 -0.57 9.64 -5.80
C ILE A 75 -1.87 9.41 -5.00
N LEU A 76 -1.79 8.63 -3.91
CA LEU A 76 -2.95 8.27 -3.10
C LEU A 76 -3.44 9.47 -2.27
N ARG A 77 -4.76 9.71 -2.30
CA ARG A 77 -5.41 10.78 -1.53
C ARG A 77 -6.47 10.27 -0.58
N ALA A 78 -7.06 9.12 -0.89
CA ALA A 78 -8.17 8.56 -0.14
C ALA A 78 -8.06 7.05 -0.13
N VAL A 79 -8.35 6.44 1.00
CA VAL A 79 -8.55 5.00 1.10
C VAL A 79 -9.97 4.67 0.64
N SER A 80 -10.13 3.55 -0.07
CA SER A 80 -11.41 3.03 -0.54
C SER A 80 -11.36 1.50 -0.52
N PRO A 81 -12.50 0.81 -0.67
CA PRO A 81 -12.51 -0.65 -0.79
C PRO A 81 -11.57 -1.12 -1.92
N GLU A 82 -10.82 -2.19 -1.66
CA GLU A 82 -9.89 -2.80 -2.63
C GLU A 82 -10.65 -3.57 -3.72
N ALA A 83 -11.84 -4.07 -3.39
CA ALA A 83 -12.78 -4.62 -4.34
C ALA A 83 -14.23 -4.42 -3.86
N ARG A 84 -15.18 -4.55 -4.79
CA ARG A 84 -16.61 -4.62 -4.49
C ARG A 84 -17.19 -5.85 -5.16
N LEU A 85 -17.75 -6.74 -4.36
CA LEU A 85 -18.42 -7.96 -4.81
C LEU A 85 -19.93 -7.74 -4.80
N THR A 86 -20.66 -8.43 -5.66
CA THR A 86 -22.12 -8.49 -5.62
C THR A 86 -22.54 -9.94 -5.50
N LEU A 87 -23.19 -10.29 -4.39
CA LEU A 87 -23.70 -11.63 -4.10
C LEU A 87 -25.22 -11.52 -3.93
N ASP A 88 -25.97 -12.29 -4.71
CA ASP A 88 -27.45 -12.29 -4.71
C ASP A 88 -28.06 -10.88 -4.84
N GLY A 89 -27.44 -10.01 -5.61
CA GLY A 89 -27.88 -8.63 -5.84
C GLY A 89 -27.50 -7.63 -4.74
N GLN A 90 -26.85 -8.07 -3.66
CA GLN A 90 -26.33 -7.21 -2.60
C GLN A 90 -24.84 -6.92 -2.81
N ALA A 91 -24.44 -5.66 -2.68
CA ALA A 91 -23.04 -5.25 -2.77
C ALA A 91 -22.31 -5.41 -1.43
N PHE A 92 -21.07 -5.88 -1.49
CA PHE A 92 -20.16 -6.08 -0.38
C PHE A 92 -18.80 -5.44 -0.70
N ASP A 93 -18.35 -4.53 0.15
CA ASP A 93 -17.02 -3.94 0.07
C ASP A 93 -16.00 -4.91 0.69
N VAL A 94 -14.84 -5.03 0.05
CA VAL A 94 -13.73 -5.89 0.48
C VAL A 94 -12.51 -5.02 0.69
N GLY A 95 -11.95 -5.03 1.89
CA GLY A 95 -10.83 -4.17 2.23
C GLY A 95 -11.23 -2.70 2.39
N GLY A 96 -10.22 -1.85 2.45
CA GLY A 96 -10.38 -0.42 2.66
C GLY A 96 -10.37 -0.06 4.15
N LEU A 97 -10.54 1.22 4.42
CA LEU A 97 -10.66 1.75 5.78
C LEU A 97 -11.70 2.87 5.78
N LEU A 98 -12.40 2.99 6.91
CA LEU A 98 -13.42 3.99 7.17
C LEU A 98 -12.91 5.02 8.19
N GLY A 99 -13.52 6.20 8.18
CA GLY A 99 -13.19 7.28 9.14
C GLY A 99 -12.12 8.26 8.67
N GLN A 100 -11.75 8.28 7.39
CA GLN A 100 -10.85 9.32 6.86
C GLN A 100 -11.50 10.70 7.04
N PRO A 101 -10.81 11.70 7.64
CA PRO A 101 -11.41 13.01 7.89
C PRO A 101 -11.79 13.80 6.62
N GLU A 102 -11.04 13.60 5.54
CA GLU A 102 -11.20 14.28 4.25
C GLU A 102 -10.47 13.48 3.13
N PHE A 103 -10.68 13.81 1.85
CA PHE A 103 -10.26 12.96 0.71
C PHE A 103 -9.31 13.62 -0.31
N SER A 104 -8.73 14.75 0.04
CA SER A 104 -7.79 15.55 -0.77
C SER A 104 -6.35 15.09 -0.59
N TYR A 105 -6.01 14.55 0.59
CA TYR A 105 -4.75 13.91 0.91
C TYR A 105 -4.96 12.84 1.99
N LEU A 106 -3.95 11.99 2.20
CA LEU A 106 -3.95 11.00 3.27
C LEU A 106 -2.76 11.22 4.18
N ARG A 107 -3.01 11.42 5.48
CA ARG A 107 -1.94 11.52 6.48
C ARG A 107 -1.71 10.18 7.18
N PRO A 108 -0.45 9.76 7.38
CA PRO A 108 -0.14 8.52 8.09
C PRO A 108 -0.72 8.48 9.51
N GLU A 109 -0.79 9.62 10.20
CA GLU A 109 -1.28 9.69 11.58
C GLU A 109 -2.77 9.33 11.70
N TRP A 110 -3.55 9.47 10.62
CA TRP A 110 -4.98 9.14 10.64
C TRP A 110 -5.24 7.63 10.65
N LEU A 111 -4.31 6.83 10.13
CA LEU A 111 -4.49 5.40 9.95
C LEU A 111 -4.73 4.65 11.27
N GLN A 112 -4.25 5.20 12.39
CA GLN A 112 -4.44 4.60 13.71
C GLN A 112 -5.88 4.72 14.23
N ASP A 113 -6.63 5.73 13.74
CA ASP A 113 -7.98 6.06 14.18
C ASP A 113 -9.05 5.52 13.21
N MET A 114 -8.63 4.98 12.06
CA MET A 114 -9.52 4.44 11.03
C MET A 114 -9.92 2.99 11.33
N THR A 115 -11.10 2.59 10.87
CA THR A 115 -11.70 1.27 11.15
C THR A 115 -11.97 0.47 9.87
N ALA A 116 -12.32 -0.81 10.02
CA ALA A 116 -12.95 -1.60 8.97
C ALA A 116 -14.45 -1.28 8.87
#